data_AF-A0A2E5WMW8-F1
#
_entry.id   AF-A0A2E5WMW8-F1
#
_cell.length_a   1.000
_cell.length_b   1.000
_cell.length_c   1.000
_cell.angle_alpha   90.00
_cell.angle_beta   90.00
_cell.angle_gamma   90.00
#
_symmetry.space_group_name_H-M   'P 1'
#
loop_
_entity.id
_entity.type
_entity.pdbx_description
1 polymer ?
#
loop_
_entity_poly.entity_id
_entity_poly.type
_entity_poly.pdbx_seq_one_letter_code
_entity_poly.pdbx_strand_id
1 'polypeptide(L)'
;FDPNIIPNDSQVEIQKIEGQKLAVIRYSGFMGSRKMKEKYAELIEVLDSNNILYKEGAVYAAYNGPYTLPFLRRNEVWVQIK
;
A
#
# COMPACT_ATOMS: atom_id res chain seq x y z
N PHE A 1 16.70 -14.62 -1.26
CA PHE A 1 16.00 -15.03 -2.49
C PHE A 1 16.85 -16.12 -3.10
N ASP A 2 16.28 -17.28 -3.42
CA ASP A 2 17.03 -18.35 -4.09
C ASP A 2 17.15 -17.98 -5.58
N PRO A 3 18.36 -17.75 -6.11
CA PRO A 3 18.55 -17.38 -7.52
C PRO A 3 18.10 -18.48 -8.49
N ASN A 4 17.88 -19.71 -8.02
CA ASN A 4 17.49 -20.84 -8.87
C ASN A 4 15.96 -20.98 -9.03
N ILE A 5 15.15 -20.14 -8.37
CA ILE A 5 13.70 -20.10 -8.53
C ILE A 5 13.36 -18.88 -9.38
N ILE A 6 13.26 -19.10 -10.69
CA ILE A 6 12.94 -18.07 -11.70
C ILE A 6 11.50 -18.26 -12.18
N PRO A 7 10.70 -17.19 -12.34
CA PRO A 7 9.37 -17.30 -12.91
C PRO A 7 9.42 -17.97 -14.30
N ASN A 8 8.48 -18.87 -14.56
CA ASN A 8 8.35 -19.54 -15.86
C ASN A 8 7.50 -18.73 -16.87
N ASP A 9 6.94 -17.59 -16.44
CA ASP A 9 6.22 -16.63 -17.27
C ASP A 9 7.09 -15.39 -17.49
N SER A 10 7.33 -15.03 -18.76
CA SER A 10 8.15 -13.88 -19.14
C SER A 10 7.54 -12.53 -18.76
N GLN A 11 6.27 -12.49 -18.36
CA GLN A 11 5.61 -11.27 -17.88
C GLN A 11 5.87 -11.01 -16.39
N VAL A 12 6.50 -11.96 -15.67
CA VAL A 12 6.73 -11.88 -14.23
C VAL A 12 8.21 -11.61 -13.95
N GLU A 13 8.49 -10.48 -13.34
CA GLU A 13 9.83 -10.09 -12.92
C GLU A 13 9.94 -10.06 -11.39
N ILE A 14 11.08 -10.51 -10.87
CA ILE A 14 11.40 -10.41 -9.43
C ILE A 14 12.07 -9.06 -9.18
N GLN A 15 11.39 -8.19 -8.45
CA GLN A 15 11.95 -6.91 -8.02
C GLN A 15 12.47 -6.99 -6.58
N LYS A 16 13.75 -6.64 -6.37
CA LYS A 16 14.28 -6.43 -5.03
C LYS A 16 13.87 -5.04 -4.54
N ILE A 17 13.16 -4.98 -3.42
CA ILE A 17 12.83 -3.73 -2.73
C ILE A 17 13.70 -3.64 -1.48
N GLU A 18 14.49 -2.58 -1.38
CA GLU A 18 15.31 -2.31 -0.19
C GLU A 18 14.44 -1.95 1.03
N GLY A 19 15.01 -2.10 2.23
CA GLY A 19 14.32 -1.74 3.46
C GLY A 19 13.86 -0.28 3.45
N GLN A 20 12.58 -0.05 3.76
CA GLN A 20 11.96 1.28 3.75
C GLN A 20 11.09 1.49 4.99
N LYS A 21 11.01 2.75 5.43
CA LYS A 21 10.03 3.18 6.44
C LYS A 21 8.76 3.63 5.74
N LEU A 22 7.62 3.13 6.20
CA LEU A 22 6.32 3.42 5.61
C LEU A 22 5.39 3.98 6.68
N ALA A 23 4.72 5.08 6.37
CA ALA A 23 3.51 5.48 7.06
C ALA A 23 2.32 4.76 6.44
N VAL A 24 1.43 4.22 7.27
CA VAL A 24 0.34 3.35 6.83
C VAL A 24 -0.96 3.78 7.48
N ILE A 25 -1.99 4.00 6.66
CA ILE A 25 -3.37 4.11 7.14
C ILE A 25 -4.17 2.86 6.75
N ARG A 26 -4.82 2.26 7.75
CA ARG A 26 -5.71 1.11 7.57
C ARG A 26 -7.16 1.56 7.50
N TYR A 27 -7.93 0.92 6.62
CA TYR A 27 -9.39 1.11 6.55
C TYR A 27 -10.11 -0.18 6.11
N SER A 28 -11.43 -0.23 6.37
CA SER A 28 -12.31 -1.31 5.96
C SER A 28 -13.26 -0.86 4.83
N GLY A 29 -14.02 -1.80 4.29
CA GLY A 29 -14.96 -1.58 3.20
C GLY A 29 -14.39 -1.91 1.82
N PHE A 30 -15.05 -1.40 0.79
CA PHE A 30 -14.62 -1.61 -0.59
C PHE A 30 -13.42 -0.73 -0.93
N MET A 31 -12.46 -1.30 -1.66
CA MET A 31 -11.36 -0.56 -2.27
C MET A 31 -11.84 -0.02 -3.62
N GLY A 32 -11.77 1.30 -3.79
CA GLY A 32 -12.12 1.98 -5.03
C GLY A 32 -11.36 3.30 -5.12
N SER A 33 -11.22 3.84 -6.34
CA SER A 33 -10.38 5.02 -6.62
C SER A 33 -10.70 6.22 -5.73
N ARG A 34 -12.00 6.46 -5.45
CA ARG A 34 -12.42 7.52 -4.53
C ARG A 34 -11.90 7.27 -3.11
N LYS A 35 -12.13 6.08 -2.55
CA LYS A 35 -11.71 5.71 -1.18
C LYS A 35 -10.20 5.72 -1.03
N MET A 36 -9.48 5.28 -2.06
CA MET A 36 -8.02 5.30 -2.13
C MET A 36 -7.48 6.74 -2.06
N LYS A 37 -8.05 7.66 -2.85
CA LYS A 37 -7.68 9.09 -2.81
C LYS A 37 -8.04 9.76 -1.49
N GLU A 38 -9.22 9.49 -0.95
CA GLU A 38 -9.65 9.97 0.38
C GLU A 38 -8.63 9.57 1.45
N LYS A 39 -8.26 8.29 1.49
CA LYS A 39 -7.33 7.76 2.51
C LYS A 39 -5.88 8.18 2.30
N TYR A 40 -5.45 8.38 1.06
CA TYR A 40 -4.17 9.00 0.78
C TYR A 40 -4.13 10.43 1.33
N ALA A 41 -5.12 11.26 1.01
CA ALA A 41 -5.18 12.66 1.49
C ALA A 41 -5.20 12.75 3.02
N GLU A 42 -5.99 11.89 3.68
CA GLU A 42 -6.04 11.79 5.15
C GLU A 42 -4.67 11.42 5.75
N LEU A 43 -3.93 10.49 5.13
CA LEU A 43 -2.59 10.14 5.59
C LEU A 43 -1.61 11.30 5.39
N ILE A 44 -1.67 11.98 4.24
CA ILE A 44 -0.81 13.14 3.95
C ILE A 44 -1.06 14.27 4.96
N GLU A 45 -2.31 14.60 5.26
CA GLU A 45 -2.65 15.63 6.24
C GLU A 45 -2.05 15.34 7.62
N VAL A 46 -2.10 14.07 8.06
CA VAL A 46 -1.46 13.65 9.32
C VAL A 46 0.06 13.78 9.26
N LEU A 47 0.70 13.41 8.16
CA LEU A 47 2.15 13.54 8.00
C LEU A 47 2.59 15.00 8.00
N ASP A 48 1.90 15.86 7.26
CA ASP A 48 2.16 17.29 7.19
C ASP A 48 1.99 17.95 8.56
N SER A 49 0.90 17.62 9.29
CA SER A 49 0.63 18.12 10.64
C SER A 49 1.71 17.74 11.66
N ASN A 50 2.44 16.65 11.42
CA ASN A 50 3.52 16.18 12.27
C ASN A 50 4.92 16.54 11.72
N ASN A 51 5.01 17.34 10.64
CA ASN A 51 6.25 17.69 9.96
C ASN A 51 7.08 16.47 9.51
N ILE A 52 6.42 15.37 9.14
CA ILE A 52 7.07 14.14 8.68
C ILE A 52 7.27 14.21 7.16
N LEU A 53 8.52 14.18 6.70
CA LEU A 53 8.83 14.19 5.28
C LEU A 53 8.54 12.83 4.64
N TYR A 54 7.88 12.85 3.49
CA TYR A 54 7.56 11.67 2.70
C TYR A 54 7.96 11.81 1.22
N LYS A 55 7.93 10.70 0.49
CA LYS A 55 8.03 10.66 -0.97
C LYS A 55 6.64 10.71 -1.58
N GLU A 56 6.53 11.33 -2.75
CA GLU A 56 5.29 11.38 -3.50
C GLU A 56 4.81 9.97 -3.92
N GLY A 57 3.48 9.83 -3.96
CA GLY A 57 2.82 8.59 -4.37
C GLY A 57 2.49 7.66 -3.20
N ALA A 58 1.72 6.62 -3.51
CA ALA A 58 1.33 5.63 -2.52
C ALA A 58 1.20 4.24 -3.12
N VAL A 59 1.43 3.23 -2.27
CA VAL A 59 1.05 1.85 -2.56
C VAL A 59 -0.30 1.57 -1.92
N TYR A 60 -1.20 0.97 -2.69
CA TYR A 60 -2.51 0.54 -2.22
C TYR A 60 -2.50 -0.97 -2.02
N ALA A 61 -2.63 -1.42 -0.77
CA ALA A 61 -2.55 -2.83 -0.42
C ALA A 61 -3.93 -3.38 -0.03
N ALA A 62 -4.36 -4.41 -0.75
CA ALA A 62 -5.57 -5.18 -0.47
C ALA A 62 -5.20 -6.63 -0.14
N TYR A 63 -5.68 -7.13 0.99
CA TYR A 63 -5.32 -8.48 1.45
C TYR A 63 -6.46 -9.49 1.33
N ASN A 64 -7.70 -8.99 1.30
CA ASN A 64 -8.88 -9.83 1.37
C ASN A 64 -9.51 -10.02 0.00
N GLY A 65 -9.83 -11.27 -0.33
CA GLY A 65 -10.50 -11.63 -1.57
C GLY A 65 -11.95 -11.13 -1.65
N PRO A 66 -12.58 -11.26 -2.84
CA PRO A 66 -13.89 -10.67 -3.14
C PRO A 66 -15.04 -11.17 -2.24
N TYR A 67 -14.91 -12.37 -1.65
CA TYR A 67 -15.93 -12.97 -0.79
C TYR A 67 -15.85 -12.53 0.69
N THR A 68 -14.83 -11.75 1.08
CA THR A 68 -14.75 -11.23 2.45
C THR A 68 -15.78 -10.13 2.64
N LEU A 69 -16.56 -10.18 3.72
CA LEU A 69 -17.53 -9.15 4.05
C LEU A 69 -16.85 -7.77 4.14
N PRO A 70 -17.44 -6.68 3.60
CA PRO A 70 -16.73 -5.40 3.45
C PRO A 70 -16.13 -4.86 4.75
N PHE A 71 -16.85 -4.97 5.86
CA PHE A 71 -16.40 -4.50 7.17
C PHE A 71 -15.28 -5.36 7.78
N LEU A 72 -15.07 -6.58 7.29
CA LEU A 72 -13.97 -7.46 7.68
C LEU A 72 -12.73 -7.31 6.77
N ARG A 73 -12.81 -6.51 5.70
CA ARG A 73 -11.66 -6.27 4.83
C ARG A 73 -10.63 -5.36 5.49
N ARG A 74 -9.36 -5.67 5.27
CA ARG A 74 -8.20 -4.85 5.57
C ARG A 74 -7.66 -4.31 4.25
N ASN A 75 -7.79 -3.00 4.10
CA ASN A 75 -7.16 -2.23 3.04
C ASN A 75 -6.18 -1.24 3.67
N GLU A 76 -5.10 -0.95 2.97
CA GLU A 76 -4.09 -0.01 3.44
C GLU A 76 -3.62 0.93 2.33
N VAL A 77 -3.26 2.16 2.72
CA VAL A 77 -2.50 3.10 1.89
C VAL A 77 -1.16 3.32 2.55
N TRP A 78 -0.09 3.13 1.78
CA TRP A 78 1.29 3.23 2.25
C TRP A 78 1.99 4.41 1.58
N VAL A 79 2.66 5.21 2.37
CA VAL A 79 3.50 6.33 1.91
C VAL A 79 4.90 6.15 2.48
N GLN A 80 5.93 6.24 1.64
CA GLN A 80 7.31 6.13 2.10
C GLN A 80 7.73 7.40 2.82
N ILE A 81 8.22 7.25 4.06
CA ILE A 81 8.75 8.36 4.85
C ILE A 81 10.28 8.34 4.87
N LYS A 82 10.90 9.49 5.15
CA LYS A 82 12.34 9.65 5.30
C LYS A 82 12.84 9.25 6.70
#